data_AF-A0A533UJZ2-F1
#
_entry.id   AF-A0A533UJZ2-F1
#
_cell.length_a   1.000
_cell.length_b   1.000
_cell.length_c   1.000
_cell.angle_alpha   90.00
_cell.angle_beta   90.00
_cell.angle_gamma   90.00
#
_symmetry.space_group_name_H-M   'P 1'
#
loop_
_entity.id
_entity.type
_entity.pdbx_description
1 polymer ?
#
loop_
_entity_poly.entity_id
_entity_poly.type
_entity_poly.pdbx_seq_one_letter_code
_entity_poly.pdbx_strand_id
1 'polypeptide(L)'
;MTVAIYLAHLNPVTKAHVEIIKELKEKNEVRVMPVIFINKGKEINSKSFPFRFELRKKMLQAVFGDSISVLSNYTFYAPFAKYMPPLLSPFSWRIKKQILDGLMDDYFTYTGDKVEGFVLKLYGLNPKVGTRKTTSASFVKQKMFEAALGKDIEWENYVSPEVVKIIHENLDIVKKYANAKDYTYRVLGMKFPSNGFW
;
A
#
# COMPACT_ATOMS: atom_id res chain seq x y z
N MET A 1 -11.51 2.71 22.16
CA MET A 1 -11.84 2.15 20.82
C MET A 1 -10.51 2.00 20.13
N THR A 2 -10.10 0.77 19.85
CA THR A 2 -8.77 0.50 19.30
C THR A 2 -8.67 1.01 17.87
N VAL A 3 -7.51 1.56 17.50
CA VAL A 3 -7.23 1.96 16.11
C VAL A 3 -6.48 0.85 15.38
N ALA A 4 -7.08 0.35 14.30
CA ALA A 4 -6.46 -0.59 13.38
C ALA A 4 -5.76 0.17 12.25
N ILE A 5 -4.43 0.04 12.16
CA ILE A 5 -3.63 0.68 11.11
C ILE A 5 -3.33 -0.34 10.01
N TYR A 6 -3.90 -0.15 8.83
CA TYR A 6 -3.62 -1.00 7.68
C TYR A 6 -2.51 -0.39 6.82
N LEU A 7 -1.32 -0.99 6.88
CA LEU A 7 -0.15 -0.62 6.10
C LEU A 7 -0.11 -1.48 4.83
N ALA A 8 -0.18 -0.86 3.65
CA ALA A 8 -0.20 -1.61 2.38
C ALA A 8 0.22 -0.76 1.17
N HIS A 9 0.68 -1.40 0.10
CA HIS A 9 0.97 -0.68 -1.16
C HIS A 9 -0.32 -0.28 -1.92
N LEU A 10 -1.38 -1.10 -1.91
CA LEU A 10 -2.67 -0.83 -2.55
C LEU A 10 -2.58 -0.49 -4.06
N ASN A 11 -1.86 -1.31 -4.82
CA ASN A 11 -1.59 -1.08 -6.25
C ASN A 11 -2.12 -2.24 -7.13
N PRO A 12 -3.42 -2.25 -7.50
CA PRO A 12 -4.50 -1.33 -7.10
C PRO A 12 -5.16 -1.69 -5.75
N VAL A 13 -6.23 -0.99 -5.37
CA VAL A 13 -7.17 -1.42 -4.32
C VAL A 13 -8.01 -2.58 -4.85
N THR A 14 -7.91 -3.77 -4.24
CA THR A 14 -8.61 -5.00 -4.67
C THR A 14 -9.77 -5.35 -3.75
N LYS A 15 -10.63 -6.27 -4.16
CA LYS A 15 -11.69 -6.84 -3.29
C LYS A 15 -11.11 -7.43 -1.99
N ALA A 16 -9.92 -8.03 -2.05
CA ALA A 16 -9.24 -8.55 -0.86
C ALA A 16 -8.88 -7.44 0.15
N HIS A 17 -8.43 -6.27 -0.32
CA HIS A 17 -8.20 -5.13 0.57
C HIS A 17 -9.52 -4.62 1.16
N VAL A 18 -10.58 -4.59 0.35
CA VAL A 18 -11.92 -4.17 0.81
C VAL A 18 -12.44 -5.10 1.91
N GLU A 19 -12.28 -6.41 1.75
CA GLU A 19 -12.64 -7.41 2.75
C GLU A 19 -11.87 -7.22 4.06
N ILE A 20 -10.54 -7.07 3.99
CA ILE A 20 -9.69 -6.79 5.16
C ILE A 20 -10.17 -5.54 5.90
N ILE A 21 -10.42 -4.45 5.17
CA ILE A 21 -10.86 -3.19 5.78
C ILE A 21 -12.23 -3.36 6.43
N LYS A 22 -13.17 -4.09 5.79
CA LYS A 22 -14.48 -4.38 6.38
C LYS A 22 -14.36 -5.15 7.69
N GLU A 23 -13.55 -6.21 7.72
CA GLU A 23 -13.29 -7.00 8.94
C GLU A 23 -12.68 -6.15 10.06
N LEU A 24 -11.69 -5.30 9.74
CA LEU A 24 -11.07 -4.41 10.72
C LEU A 24 -12.08 -3.41 11.30
N LYS A 25 -12.98 -2.88 10.46
CA LYS A 25 -13.99 -1.89 10.86
C LYS A 25 -15.05 -2.42 11.81
N GLU A 26 -15.28 -3.72 11.89
CA GLU A 26 -16.32 -4.29 12.76
C GLU A 26 -16.12 -3.93 14.23
N LYS A 27 -14.87 -3.70 14.65
CA LYS A 27 -14.51 -3.48 16.06
C LYS A 27 -13.57 -2.31 16.29
N ASN A 28 -13.11 -1.64 15.23
CA ASN A 28 -12.00 -0.68 15.31
C ASN A 28 -12.27 0.55 14.44
N GLU A 29 -11.66 1.67 14.82
CA GLU A 29 -11.39 2.74 13.86
C GLU A 29 -10.33 2.25 12.88
N VAL A 30 -10.50 2.49 11.58
CA VAL A 30 -9.54 2.04 10.58
C VAL A 30 -8.81 3.22 9.94
N ARG A 31 -7.49 3.21 10.09
CA ARG A 31 -6.57 4.10 9.37
C ARG A 31 -5.85 3.30 8.30
N VAL A 32 -6.09 3.60 7.04
CA VAL A 32 -5.37 3.01 5.91
C VAL A 32 -4.24 3.95 5.52
N MET A 33 -3.02 3.43 5.49
CA MET A 33 -1.83 4.21 5.12
C MET A 33 -1.16 3.56 3.91
N PRO A 34 -1.52 3.97 2.69
CA PRO A 34 -0.86 3.52 1.49
C PRO A 34 0.62 3.94 1.51
N VAL A 35 1.54 3.01 1.19
CA VAL A 35 2.99 3.32 1.12
C VAL A 35 3.25 4.42 0.08
N ILE A 36 4.07 5.43 0.44
CA ILE A 36 4.49 6.52 -0.46
C ILE A 36 6.02 6.58 -0.50
N PHE A 37 6.59 6.81 -1.69
CA PHE A 37 8.03 7.03 -1.88
C PHE A 37 8.27 8.43 -2.43
N ILE A 38 8.95 9.29 -1.69
CA ILE A 38 9.27 10.65 -2.11
C ILE A 38 10.76 10.78 -2.42
N ASN A 39 11.09 11.28 -3.60
CA ASN A 39 12.44 11.71 -3.96
C ASN A 39 12.39 13.12 -4.57
N LYS A 40 13.22 14.05 -4.08
CA LYS A 40 13.26 15.47 -4.49
C LYS A 40 11.86 16.13 -4.53
N GLY A 41 11.05 15.88 -3.49
CA GLY A 41 9.70 16.45 -3.36
C GLY A 41 8.63 15.83 -4.27
N LYS A 42 8.94 14.77 -5.03
CA LYS A 42 8.00 14.11 -5.94
C LYS A 42 7.77 12.66 -5.54
N GLU A 43 6.52 12.21 -5.66
CA GLU A 43 6.17 10.79 -5.51
C GLU A 43 6.77 9.98 -6.66
N ILE A 44 7.42 8.88 -6.31
CA ILE A 44 8.04 7.95 -7.24
C ILE A 44 7.09 6.79 -7.49
N ASN A 45 6.73 6.60 -8.76
CA ASN A 45 5.91 5.50 -9.23
C ASN A 45 6.71 4.58 -10.15
N SER A 46 6.40 3.29 -10.09
CA SER A 46 7.08 2.24 -10.87
C SER A 46 6.06 1.23 -11.37
N LYS A 47 6.50 0.26 -12.18
CA LYS A 47 5.67 -0.88 -12.57
C LYS A 47 5.12 -1.65 -11.37
N SER A 48 5.87 -1.71 -10.26
CA SER A 48 5.41 -2.31 -9.02
C SER A 48 4.33 -1.51 -8.28
N PHE A 49 4.37 -0.18 -8.36
CA PHE A 49 3.41 0.73 -7.72
C PHE A 49 3.01 1.86 -8.69
N PRO A 50 2.18 1.54 -9.70
CA PRO A 50 1.84 2.44 -10.79
C PRO A 50 0.95 3.62 -10.37
N PHE A 51 0.19 3.46 -9.30
CA PHE A 51 -0.80 4.46 -8.87
C PHE A 51 -0.26 5.34 -7.73
N ARG A 52 -0.48 6.65 -7.88
CA ARG A 52 -0.13 7.66 -6.89
C ARG A 52 -1.00 7.56 -5.64
N PHE A 53 -0.54 8.17 -4.55
CA PHE A 53 -1.29 8.21 -3.29
C PHE A 53 -2.71 8.76 -3.50
N GLU A 54 -2.85 9.91 -4.16
CA GLU A 54 -4.16 10.54 -4.37
C GLU A 54 -5.15 9.63 -5.12
N LEU A 55 -4.67 8.89 -6.13
CA LEU A 55 -5.55 7.99 -6.86
C LEU A 55 -5.94 6.76 -6.02
N ARG A 56 -5.00 6.20 -5.25
CA ARG A 56 -5.30 5.10 -4.30
C ARG A 56 -6.25 5.57 -3.20
N LYS A 57 -6.12 6.81 -2.75
CA LYS A 57 -7.04 7.46 -1.81
C LYS A 57 -8.43 7.61 -2.43
N LYS A 58 -8.53 8.11 -3.67
CA LYS A 58 -9.80 8.18 -4.42
C LYS A 58 -10.47 6.81 -4.52
N MET A 59 -9.70 5.75 -4.81
CA MET A 59 -10.22 4.37 -4.86
C MET A 59 -10.78 3.90 -3.51
N LEU A 60 -10.08 4.17 -2.41
CA LEU A 60 -10.54 3.83 -1.07
C LEU A 60 -11.79 4.62 -0.67
N GLN A 61 -11.81 5.93 -0.93
CA GLN A 61 -12.95 6.80 -0.64
C GLN A 61 -14.18 6.45 -1.48
N ALA A 62 -13.99 5.99 -2.72
CA ALA A 62 -15.12 5.54 -3.54
C ALA A 62 -15.82 4.30 -2.97
N VAL A 63 -15.11 3.45 -2.21
CA VAL A 63 -15.68 2.25 -1.59
C VAL A 63 -16.19 2.51 -0.17
N PHE A 64 -15.47 3.34 0.58
CA PHE A 64 -15.70 3.50 2.03
C PHE A 64 -16.22 4.89 2.43
N GLY A 65 -16.24 5.88 1.54
CA GLY A 65 -16.52 7.26 1.90
C GLY A 65 -15.63 7.74 3.05
N ASP A 66 -16.23 8.43 4.01
CA ASP A 66 -15.56 8.95 5.21
C ASP A 66 -15.50 7.94 6.37
N SER A 67 -15.90 6.68 6.12
CA SER A 67 -15.95 5.66 7.17
C SER A 67 -14.58 5.06 7.55
N ILE A 68 -13.51 5.50 6.87
CA ILE A 68 -12.11 5.20 7.17
C ILE A 68 -11.27 6.46 7.01
N SER A 69 -10.15 6.52 7.72
CA SER A 69 -9.14 7.56 7.47
C SER A 69 -8.09 7.04 6.48
N VAL A 70 -7.82 7.80 5.43
CA VAL A 70 -6.75 7.50 4.47
C VAL A 70 -5.64 8.54 4.60
N LEU A 71 -4.49 8.12 5.14
CA LEU A 71 -3.44 9.03 5.58
C LEU A 71 -2.13 8.78 4.81
N SER A 72 -1.38 9.86 4.54
CA SER A 72 -0.08 9.81 3.87
C SER A 72 1.09 9.52 4.82
N ASN A 73 0.79 9.15 6.07
CA ASN A 73 1.77 9.04 7.13
C ASN A 73 2.81 7.93 6.90
N TYR A 74 2.50 6.93 6.09
CA TYR A 74 3.45 5.90 5.70
C TYR A 74 4.30 6.31 4.47
N THR A 75 5.07 7.39 4.64
CA THR A 75 5.90 7.99 3.59
C THR A 75 7.39 7.79 3.83
N PHE A 76 8.06 7.18 2.86
CA PHE A 76 9.51 7.06 2.81
C PHE A 76 10.11 8.20 1.98
N TYR A 77 10.95 9.02 2.62
CA TYR A 77 11.75 10.04 1.94
C TYR A 77 13.13 9.51 1.59
N ALA A 78 13.58 9.68 0.34
CA ALA A 78 14.92 9.29 -0.12
C ALA A 78 16.04 9.87 0.78
N PRO A 79 17.20 9.20 0.93
CA PRO A 79 17.47 7.85 0.41
C PRO A 79 16.67 6.79 1.19
N PHE A 80 16.11 5.77 0.53
CA PHE A 80 15.27 4.75 1.18
C PHE A 80 16.09 3.74 1.99
N ALA A 81 17.38 3.56 1.66
CA ALA A 81 18.27 2.66 2.38
C ALA A 81 18.38 3.02 3.88
N LYS A 82 18.17 4.29 4.27
CA LYS A 82 18.26 4.75 5.66
C LYS A 82 17.22 4.14 6.62
N TYR A 83 16.17 3.52 6.07
CA TYR A 83 15.12 2.85 6.86
C TYR A 83 15.37 1.35 7.02
N MET A 84 16.40 0.79 6.37
CA MET A 84 16.68 -0.65 6.42
C MET A 84 17.45 -1.04 7.70
N PRO A 85 17.18 -2.21 8.30
CA PRO A 85 18.01 -2.80 9.37
C PRO A 85 19.46 -3.05 8.88
N PRO A 86 20.48 -3.15 9.78
CA PRO A 86 20.43 -3.44 11.22
C PRO A 86 20.38 -2.21 12.14
N LEU A 87 20.31 -1.00 11.59
CA LEU A 87 20.26 0.21 12.41
C LEU A 87 18.80 0.53 12.72
N LEU A 88 18.40 0.47 14.00
CA LEU A 88 17.28 1.28 14.52
C LEU A 88 17.69 2.75 14.44
N SER A 89 17.91 3.22 13.21
CA SER A 89 18.39 4.55 12.91
C SER A 89 17.36 5.56 13.39
N PRO A 90 17.76 6.82 13.66
CA PRO A 90 16.81 7.90 13.92
C PRO A 90 15.71 8.00 12.84
N PHE A 91 15.98 7.53 11.61
CA PHE A 91 15.00 7.49 10.53
C PHE A 91 13.95 6.39 10.67
N SER A 92 14.32 5.21 11.18
CA SER A 92 13.38 4.14 11.52
C SER A 92 12.41 4.61 12.63
N TRP A 93 12.93 5.32 13.63
CA TRP A 93 12.11 5.98 14.66
C TRP A 93 11.22 7.07 14.08
N ARG A 94 11.69 7.81 13.08
CA ARG A 94 10.91 8.82 12.39
C ARG A 94 9.72 8.22 11.64
N ILE A 95 9.89 7.11 10.91
CA ILE A 95 8.77 6.42 10.25
C ILE A 95 7.76 5.94 11.30
N LYS A 96 8.24 5.34 12.39
CA LYS A 96 7.36 4.94 13.50
C LYS A 96 6.56 6.13 14.01
N LYS A 97 7.22 7.25 14.31
CA LYS A 97 6.56 8.47 14.79
C LYS A 97 5.54 9.02 13.78
N GLN A 98 5.82 8.94 12.48
CA GLN A 98 4.88 9.35 11.43
C GLN A 98 3.64 8.44 11.40
N ILE A 99 3.82 7.12 11.39
CA ILE A 99 2.73 6.13 11.41
C ILE A 99 1.86 6.30 12.66
N LEU A 100 2.50 6.60 13.81
CA LEU A 100 1.82 6.75 15.11
C LEU A 100 1.35 8.19 15.39
N ASP A 101 1.45 9.09 14.43
CA ASP A 101 1.08 10.48 14.63
C ASP A 101 -0.43 10.62 14.91
N GLY A 102 -0.76 11.39 15.94
CA GLY A 102 -2.15 11.56 16.40
C GLY A 102 -2.82 10.27 16.86
N LEU A 103 -2.06 9.28 17.34
CA LEU A 103 -2.57 8.06 17.98
C LEU A 103 -2.28 8.08 19.49
N MET A 104 -3.27 7.61 20.26
CA MET A 104 -3.09 7.20 21.66
C MET A 104 -2.51 5.77 21.72
N ASP A 105 -2.33 5.23 22.92
CA ASP A 105 -1.67 3.94 23.14
C ASP A 105 -2.47 2.70 22.67
N ASP A 106 -3.77 2.84 22.38
CA ASP A 106 -4.65 1.74 21.97
C ASP A 106 -4.70 1.55 20.44
N TYR A 107 -3.66 0.93 19.87
CA TYR A 107 -3.56 0.63 18.43
C TYR A 107 -2.92 -0.72 18.11
N PHE A 108 -3.14 -1.21 16.89
CA PHE A 108 -2.32 -2.26 16.28
C PHE A 108 -2.14 -2.02 14.79
N THR A 109 -1.04 -2.52 14.21
CA THR A 109 -0.88 -2.59 12.76
C THR A 109 -1.42 -3.91 12.21
N TYR A 110 -1.98 -3.90 11.02
CA TYR A 110 -2.45 -5.11 10.35
C TYR A 110 -1.59 -5.43 9.12
N THR A 111 -1.18 -6.68 8.98
CA THR A 111 -0.59 -7.21 7.75
C THR A 111 -1.06 -8.65 7.52
N GLY A 112 -1.16 -9.06 6.25
CA GLY A 112 -1.40 -10.45 5.86
C GLY A 112 -0.12 -11.24 5.59
N ASP A 113 1.06 -10.64 5.79
CA ASP A 113 2.36 -11.24 5.50
C ASP A 113 3.18 -11.44 6.78
N LYS A 114 3.67 -12.67 6.98
CA LYS A 114 4.42 -13.04 8.20
C LYS A 114 5.78 -12.34 8.30
N VAL A 115 6.45 -12.11 7.17
CA VAL A 115 7.76 -11.44 7.13
C VAL A 115 7.57 -9.96 7.43
N GLU A 116 6.57 -9.33 6.81
CA GLU A 116 6.20 -7.95 7.14
C GLU A 116 5.80 -7.82 8.62
N GLY A 117 5.04 -8.78 9.15
CA GLY A 117 4.67 -8.81 10.56
C GLY A 117 5.87 -8.87 11.49
N PHE A 118 6.88 -9.68 11.16
CA PHE A 118 8.13 -9.70 11.92
C PHE A 118 8.85 -8.34 11.89
N VAL A 119 8.95 -7.72 10.71
CA VAL A 119 9.59 -6.41 10.52
C VAL A 119 8.86 -5.31 11.31
N LEU A 120 7.53 -5.27 11.25
CA LEU A 120 6.71 -4.33 12.02
C LEU A 120 6.90 -4.51 13.52
N LYS A 121 7.07 -5.75 13.99
CA LYS A 121 7.37 -6.05 15.40
C LYS A 121 8.72 -5.48 15.81
N LEU A 122 9.75 -5.60 14.97
CA LEU A 122 11.08 -5.00 15.22
C LEU A 122 11.01 -3.47 15.35
N TYR A 123 10.14 -2.82 14.57
CA TYR A 123 9.90 -1.37 14.70
C TYR A 123 8.96 -1.02 15.87
N GLY A 124 8.47 -2.00 16.63
CA GLY A 124 7.55 -1.79 17.75
C GLY A 124 6.20 -1.19 17.33
N LEU A 125 5.65 -1.68 16.22
CA LEU A 125 4.37 -1.24 15.63
C LEU A 125 3.19 -2.20 15.94
N ASN A 126 3.34 -3.11 16.91
CA ASN A 126 2.29 -4.00 17.41
C ASN A 126 1.47 -4.70 16.30
N PRO A 127 2.09 -5.54 15.45
CA PRO A 127 1.40 -6.15 14.32
C PRO A 127 0.47 -7.30 14.72
N LYS A 128 -0.74 -7.29 14.17
CA LYS A 128 -1.63 -8.45 14.06
C LYS A 128 -1.51 -9.03 12.65
N VAL A 129 -1.06 -10.28 12.58
CA VAL A 129 -0.91 -11.01 11.32
C VAL A 129 -2.21 -11.73 11.01
N GLY A 130 -2.91 -11.29 9.96
CA GLY A 130 -4.13 -11.93 9.48
C GLY A 130 -3.87 -13.10 8.55
N THR A 131 -4.94 -13.76 8.10
CA THR A 131 -4.85 -14.78 7.05
C THR A 131 -4.68 -14.13 5.69
N ARG A 132 -3.79 -14.69 4.87
CA ARG A 132 -3.56 -14.19 3.52
C ARG A 132 -4.80 -14.45 2.66
N LYS A 133 -5.45 -13.39 2.19
CA LYS A 133 -6.56 -13.48 1.23
C LYS A 133 -6.07 -14.06 -0.11
N THR A 134 -6.96 -14.74 -0.83
CA THR A 134 -6.64 -15.50 -2.06
C THR A 134 -6.12 -14.62 -3.19
N THR A 135 -6.62 -13.38 -3.30
CA THR A 135 -6.26 -12.46 -4.39
C THR A 135 -5.24 -11.43 -3.93
N SER A 136 -4.04 -11.47 -4.52
CA SER A 136 -3.01 -10.46 -4.26
C SER A 136 -3.10 -9.27 -5.22
N ALA A 137 -2.74 -8.07 -4.76
CA ALA A 137 -2.68 -6.89 -5.61
C ALA A 137 -1.71 -7.05 -6.80
N SER A 138 -0.62 -7.82 -6.62
CA SER A 138 0.32 -8.10 -7.70
C SER A 138 -0.30 -8.94 -8.81
N PHE A 139 -1.14 -9.91 -8.47
CA PHE A 139 -1.87 -10.74 -9.43
C PHE A 139 -2.86 -9.90 -10.24
N VAL A 140 -3.68 -9.08 -9.56
CA VAL A 140 -4.64 -8.19 -10.23
C VAL A 140 -3.92 -7.20 -11.15
N LYS A 141 -2.84 -6.57 -10.67
CA LYS A 141 -2.04 -5.64 -11.47
C LYS A 141 -1.45 -6.30 -12.72
N GLN A 142 -0.99 -7.56 -12.62
CA GLN A 142 -0.48 -8.28 -13.78
C GLN A 142 -1.58 -8.49 -14.83
N LYS A 143 -2.79 -8.91 -14.39
CA LYS A 143 -3.95 -9.02 -15.29
C LYS A 143 -4.32 -7.69 -15.93
N MET A 144 -4.29 -6.59 -15.19
CA MET A 144 -4.51 -5.24 -15.72
C MET A 144 -3.50 -4.85 -16.79
N PHE A 145 -2.21 -5.16 -16.58
CA PHE A 145 -1.18 -4.88 -17.57
C PHE A 145 -1.36 -5.73 -18.83
N GLU A 146 -1.70 -7.00 -18.67
CA GLU A 146 -1.97 -7.89 -19.80
C GLU A 146 -3.20 -7.45 -20.61
N ALA A 147 -4.27 -7.05 -19.94
CA ALA A 147 -5.45 -6.46 -20.57
C ALA A 147 -5.12 -5.16 -21.32
N ALA A 148 -4.31 -4.29 -20.70
CA ALA A 148 -3.84 -3.05 -21.34
C ALA A 148 -2.94 -3.28 -22.57
N LEU A 149 -2.35 -4.47 -22.70
CA LEU A 149 -1.58 -4.92 -23.86
C LEU A 149 -2.43 -5.68 -24.91
N GLY A 150 -3.75 -5.68 -24.76
CA GLY A 150 -4.69 -6.26 -25.73
C GLY A 150 -5.02 -7.73 -25.52
N LYS A 151 -4.62 -8.33 -24.38
CA LYS A 151 -5.10 -9.68 -24.03
C LYS A 151 -6.53 -9.63 -23.52
N ASP A 152 -7.33 -10.62 -23.87
CA ASP A 152 -8.68 -10.79 -23.34
C ASP A 152 -8.63 -11.34 -21.90
N ILE A 153 -8.56 -10.45 -20.92
CA ILE A 153 -8.43 -10.79 -19.49
C ILE A 153 -9.31 -9.89 -18.64
N GLU A 154 -10.21 -10.52 -17.89
CA GLU A 154 -11.10 -9.86 -16.94
C GLU A 154 -10.40 -9.63 -15.59
N TRP A 155 -9.77 -8.47 -15.41
CA TRP A 155 -9.18 -8.08 -14.13
C TRP A 155 -10.20 -7.37 -13.22
N GLU A 156 -11.27 -6.84 -13.81
CA GLU A 156 -12.37 -6.10 -13.19
C GLU A 156 -13.07 -6.95 -12.12
N ASN A 157 -13.12 -8.26 -12.31
CA ASN A 157 -13.71 -9.21 -11.36
C ASN A 157 -13.01 -9.21 -9.99
N TYR A 158 -11.78 -8.72 -9.90
CA TYR A 158 -10.97 -8.72 -8.67
C TYR A 158 -10.97 -7.38 -7.92
N VAL A 159 -11.67 -6.37 -8.42
CA VAL A 159 -11.78 -5.03 -7.84
C VAL A 159 -13.26 -4.65 -7.70
N SER A 160 -13.60 -3.71 -6.80
CA SER A 160 -14.98 -3.25 -6.67
C SER A 160 -15.40 -2.39 -7.87
N PRO A 161 -16.67 -2.36 -8.28
CA PRO A 161 -17.14 -1.60 -9.45
C PRO A 161 -16.74 -0.11 -9.42
N GLU A 162 -16.73 0.51 -8.25
CA GLU A 162 -16.32 1.91 -8.05
C GLU A 162 -14.84 2.11 -8.37
N VAL A 163 -14.00 1.13 -8.02
CA VAL A 163 -12.56 1.12 -8.32
C VAL A 163 -12.32 0.82 -9.80
N VAL A 164 -13.10 -0.08 -10.41
CA VAL A 164 -13.07 -0.35 -11.87
C VAL A 164 -13.23 0.94 -12.64
N LYS A 165 -14.26 1.74 -12.31
CA LYS A 165 -14.53 3.02 -12.96
C LYS A 165 -13.33 3.96 -12.87
N ILE A 166 -12.75 4.14 -11.68
CA ILE A 166 -11.59 5.01 -11.47
C ILE A 166 -10.38 4.54 -12.30
N ILE A 167 -10.15 3.23 -12.38
CA ILE A 167 -9.02 2.68 -13.15
C ILE A 167 -9.24 2.89 -14.65
N HIS A 168 -10.46 2.70 -15.18
CA HIS A 168 -10.75 2.99 -16.58
C HIS A 168 -10.58 4.48 -16.92
N GLU A 169 -11.00 5.38 -16.04
CA GLU A 169 -10.76 6.83 -16.18
C GLU A 169 -9.25 7.18 -16.20
N ASN A 170 -8.39 6.30 -15.70
CA ASN A 170 -6.94 6.50 -15.57
C ASN A 170 -6.16 5.35 -16.26
N LEU A 171 -6.70 4.82 -17.36
CA LEU A 171 -6.14 3.65 -18.06
C LEU A 171 -4.77 3.93 -18.70
N ASP A 172 -4.50 5.20 -19.01
CA ASP A 172 -3.21 5.68 -19.49
C ASP A 172 -2.06 5.33 -18.53
N ILE A 173 -2.30 5.40 -17.22
CA ILE A 173 -1.34 5.00 -16.18
C ILE A 173 -1.02 3.50 -16.31
N VAL A 174 -2.06 2.67 -16.49
CA VAL A 174 -1.90 1.21 -16.64
C VAL A 174 -1.10 0.89 -17.89
N LYS A 175 -1.44 1.50 -19.03
CA LYS A 175 -0.74 1.32 -20.32
C LYS A 175 0.73 1.75 -20.23
N LYS A 176 1.00 2.90 -19.59
CA LYS A 176 2.35 3.41 -19.36
C LYS A 176 3.22 2.41 -18.60
N TYR A 177 2.70 1.86 -17.51
CA TYR A 177 3.48 0.95 -16.64
C TYR A 177 3.48 -0.51 -17.11
N ALA A 178 2.50 -0.95 -17.91
CA ALA A 178 2.51 -2.26 -18.56
C ALA A 178 3.78 -2.43 -19.42
N ASN A 179 4.11 -1.38 -20.19
CA ASN A 179 5.27 -1.31 -21.09
C ASN A 179 6.59 -0.91 -20.40
N ALA A 180 6.56 -0.57 -19.10
CA ALA A 180 7.75 -0.16 -18.37
C ALA A 180 8.59 -1.36 -17.90
N LYS A 181 9.90 -1.15 -17.73
CA LYS A 181 10.76 -2.04 -16.95
C LYS A 181 10.53 -1.80 -15.44
N ASP A 182 10.53 -2.87 -14.64
CA ASP A 182 10.33 -2.78 -13.19
C ASP A 182 11.68 -2.59 -12.48
N TYR A 183 11.99 -1.33 -12.12
CA TYR A 183 13.20 -0.99 -11.39
C TYR A 183 12.90 -0.86 -9.89
N THR A 184 12.79 -2.01 -9.22
CA THR A 184 12.60 -2.07 -7.76
C THR A 184 13.54 -3.07 -7.10
N TYR A 185 13.97 -2.75 -5.88
CA TYR A 185 14.62 -3.68 -4.97
C TYR A 185 13.58 -4.35 -4.08
N ARG A 186 13.79 -5.63 -3.75
CA ARG A 186 13.04 -6.31 -2.70
C ARG A 186 13.91 -6.40 -1.45
N VAL A 187 13.46 -5.80 -0.36
CA VAL A 187 14.17 -5.78 0.92
C VAL A 187 13.19 -6.15 2.02
N LEU A 188 13.50 -7.20 2.80
CA LEU A 188 12.69 -7.68 3.93
C LEU A 188 11.19 -7.85 3.60
N GLY A 189 10.89 -8.44 2.45
CA GLY A 189 9.51 -8.70 2.00
C GLY A 189 8.83 -7.50 1.32
N MET A 190 9.39 -6.29 1.40
CA MET A 190 8.85 -5.08 0.79
C MET A 190 9.54 -4.72 -0.53
N LYS A 191 8.82 -4.04 -1.43
CA LYS A 191 9.38 -3.49 -2.68
C LYS A 191 9.67 -2.00 -2.55
N PHE A 192 10.87 -1.57 -2.95
CA PHE A 192 11.32 -0.18 -2.97
C PHE A 192 11.72 0.24 -4.39
N PRO A 193 11.46 1.49 -4.81
CA PRO A 193 12.01 2.00 -6.07
C PRO A 193 13.54 2.03 -6.02
N SER A 194 14.20 1.73 -7.14
CA SER A 194 15.65 1.94 -7.24
C SER A 194 16.01 3.43 -7.26
N ASN A 195 15.18 4.25 -7.90
CA ASN A 195 15.33 5.70 -7.91
C ASN A 195 15.06 6.28 -6.52
N GLY A 196 16.09 6.82 -5.88
CA GLY A 196 16.05 7.33 -4.50
C GLY A 196 16.32 6.26 -3.44
N PHE A 197 16.79 5.06 -3.85
CA PHE A 197 17.15 4.01 -2.89
C PHE A 197 18.41 4.38 -2.11
N TRP A 198 19.47 4.79 -2.82
CA TRP A 198 20.77 5.19 -2.28
C TRP A 198 20.83 6.68 -1.97
#